data_AF-A0A370WTV7-F1
#
_entry.id   AF-A0A370WTV7-F1
#
_cell.length_a   1.000
_cell.length_b   1.000
_cell.length_c   1.000
_cell.angle_alpha   90.00
_cell.angle_beta   90.00
_cell.angle_gamma   90.00
#
_symmetry.space_group_name_H-M   'P 1'
#
loop_
_entity.id
_entity.type
_entity.pdbx_description
1 polymer ?
#
loop_
_entity_poly.entity_id
_entity_poly.type
_entity_poly.pdbx_seq_one_letter_code
_entity_poly.pdbx_strand_id
1 'polypeptide(L)'
;MWKDLLEIVRKDPCPPKQALEVIEYLKRGAKARFYADENFPSAATELLRSKGASVRTAVEANMLGLPDEAHAAYALKHRTILLSCDRDYLNNGRFPLISCPAIFVFQFDSGTGEEMRLAFRCLDPVFSTPQFFDKWCKVDASVHEWTKSYRSLDGATSRERHRIHEGKHQLWIEEYSVDGTRN
;
A
#
# COMPACT_ATOMS: atom_id res chain seq x y z
N MET A 1 4.34 17.28 -11.99
CA MET A 1 3.35 18.17 -11.35
C MET A 1 2.26 17.37 -10.64
N TRP A 2 1.63 17.93 -9.59
CA TRP A 2 0.47 17.31 -8.93
C TRP A 2 -0.82 17.55 -9.72
N LYS A 3 -1.60 16.50 -9.95
CA LYS A 3 -2.93 16.57 -10.59
C LYS A 3 -3.97 15.89 -9.72
N ASP A 4 -5.21 16.37 -9.77
CA ASP A 4 -6.34 15.73 -9.07
C ASP A 4 -6.60 14.36 -9.69
N LEU A 5 -6.62 13.31 -8.86
CA LEU A 5 -6.85 11.94 -9.30
C LEU A 5 -8.23 11.78 -9.96
N LEU A 6 -9.25 12.48 -9.48
CA LEU A 6 -10.59 12.42 -10.07
C LEU A 6 -10.60 13.00 -11.48
N GLU A 7 -9.82 14.06 -11.74
CA GLU A 7 -9.69 14.62 -13.09
C GLU A 7 -8.95 13.67 -14.03
N ILE A 8 -7.92 12.99 -13.54
CA ILE A 8 -7.16 12.00 -14.30
C ILE A 8 -8.07 10.82 -14.69
N VAL A 9 -8.76 10.22 -13.71
CA VAL A 9 -9.64 9.06 -13.92
C VAL A 9 -10.84 9.40 -14.83
N ARG A 10 -11.32 10.64 -14.81
CA ARG A 10 -12.39 11.08 -15.74
C ARG A 10 -11.91 11.19 -17.18
N LYS A 11 -10.65 11.57 -17.40
CA LYS A 11 -10.09 11.73 -18.75
C LYS A 11 -9.66 10.38 -19.35
N ASP A 12 -9.15 9.49 -18.52
CA ASP A 12 -8.70 8.16 -18.92
C ASP A 12 -9.29 7.10 -17.96
N PRO A 13 -10.51 6.62 -18.23
CA PRO A 13 -11.18 5.68 -17.35
C PRO A 13 -10.49 4.31 -17.38
N CYS A 14 -10.56 3.63 -16.23
CA CYS A 14 -10.01 2.29 -16.07
C CYS A 14 -10.57 1.34 -17.16
N PRO A 15 -9.71 0.52 -17.82
CA PRO A 15 -10.16 -0.41 -18.85
C PRO A 15 -11.27 -1.35 -18.34
N PRO A 16 -12.30 -1.68 -19.15
CA PRO A 16 -13.45 -2.47 -18.72
C PRO A 16 -13.09 -3.79 -18.04
N LYS A 17 -12.03 -4.45 -18.49
CA LYS A 17 -11.53 -5.71 -17.89
C LYS A 17 -11.13 -5.54 -16.43
N GLN A 18 -10.36 -4.50 -16.12
CA GLN A 18 -9.94 -4.22 -14.74
C GLN A 18 -11.14 -3.82 -13.87
N ALA A 19 -12.10 -3.09 -14.42
CA ALA A 19 -13.34 -2.74 -13.71
C ALA A 19 -14.20 -3.99 -13.39
N LEU A 20 -14.31 -4.94 -14.32
CA LEU A 20 -15.02 -6.20 -14.09
C LEU A 20 -14.35 -7.04 -12.99
N GLU A 21 -13.02 -7.09 -12.96
CA GLU A 21 -12.26 -7.75 -11.88
C GLU A 21 -12.56 -7.12 -10.50
N VAL A 22 -12.70 -5.78 -10.42
CA VAL A 22 -13.14 -5.11 -9.17
C VAL A 22 -14.52 -5.62 -8.76
N ILE A 23 -15.47 -5.61 -9.71
CA ILE A 23 -16.88 -5.95 -9.47
C ILE A 23 -17.04 -7.40 -9.01
N GLU A 24 -16.39 -8.35 -9.68
CA GLU A 24 -16.46 -9.77 -9.31
C GLU A 24 -15.92 -10.02 -7.90
N TYR A 25 -14.87 -9.31 -7.50
CA TYR A 25 -14.31 -9.48 -6.17
C TYR A 25 -15.16 -8.80 -5.10
N LEU A 26 -15.69 -7.59 -5.36
CA LEU A 26 -16.65 -6.95 -4.45
C LEU A 26 -17.82 -7.89 -4.13
N LYS A 27 -18.30 -8.67 -5.10
CA LYS A 27 -19.33 -9.72 -4.88
C LYS A 27 -18.88 -10.84 -3.94
N ARG A 28 -17.58 -11.14 -3.84
CA ARG A 28 -17.03 -12.17 -2.93
C ARG A 28 -16.98 -11.69 -1.47
N GLY A 29 -17.06 -10.37 -1.23
CA GLY A 29 -17.08 -9.81 0.14
C GLY A 29 -15.81 -10.06 0.96
N ALA A 30 -14.71 -10.45 0.34
CA ALA A 30 -13.47 -10.75 1.05
C ALA A 30 -12.83 -9.45 1.56
N LYS A 31 -12.51 -9.43 2.85
CA LYS A 31 -11.90 -8.28 3.54
C LYS A 31 -10.38 -8.38 3.51
N ALA A 32 -9.71 -7.22 3.40
CA ALA A 32 -8.27 -7.15 3.57
C ALA A 32 -7.86 -7.68 4.95
N ARG A 33 -6.77 -8.47 4.96
CA ARG A 33 -6.16 -8.99 6.19
C ARG A 33 -4.75 -8.47 6.26
N PHE A 34 -4.35 -8.04 7.44
CA PHE A 34 -3.06 -7.41 7.68
C PHE A 34 -2.24 -8.25 8.65
N TYR A 35 -0.94 -8.24 8.43
CA TYR A 35 0.07 -8.76 9.32
C TYR A 35 1.01 -7.63 9.68
N ALA A 36 1.06 -7.26 10.95
CA ALA A 36 1.96 -6.25 11.48
C ALA A 36 3.23 -6.92 12.00
N ASP A 37 4.39 -6.49 11.53
CA ASP A 37 5.67 -6.96 12.06
C ASP A 37 5.94 -6.44 13.48
N GLU A 38 7.11 -6.77 14.03
CA GLU A 38 7.49 -6.39 15.39
C GLU A 38 7.82 -4.90 15.55
N ASN A 39 8.19 -4.21 14.46
CA ASN A 39 8.52 -2.79 14.45
C ASN A 39 7.28 -1.90 14.28
N PHE A 40 6.11 -2.50 14.00
CA PHE A 40 4.87 -1.77 13.81
C PHE A 40 4.19 -1.43 15.16
N PRO A 41 3.90 -0.15 15.46
CA PRO A 41 3.37 0.26 16.76
C PRO A 41 2.04 -0.40 17.14
N SER A 42 1.89 -0.77 18.42
CA SER A 42 0.63 -1.30 18.95
C SER A 42 -0.53 -0.33 18.79
N ALA A 43 -0.32 0.96 19.07
CA ALA A 43 -1.32 2.02 18.88
C ALA A 43 -1.80 2.13 17.42
N ALA A 44 -0.89 1.95 16.45
CA ALA A 44 -1.21 1.94 15.03
C ALA A 44 -2.07 0.71 14.67
N THR A 45 -1.75 -0.46 15.25
CA THR A 45 -2.53 -1.69 15.12
C THR A 45 -3.94 -1.55 15.71
N GLU A 46 -4.06 -0.97 16.91
CA GLU A 46 -5.35 -0.71 17.57
C GLU A 46 -6.21 0.25 16.76
N LEU A 47 -5.61 1.31 16.20
CA LEU A 47 -6.30 2.24 15.33
C LEU A 47 -6.85 1.54 14.08
N LEU A 48 -6.08 0.66 13.43
CA LEU A 48 -6.58 -0.13 12.29
C LEU A 48 -7.73 -1.07 12.70
N ARG A 49 -7.59 -1.77 13.83
CA ARG A 49 -8.64 -2.65 14.36
C ARG A 49 -9.92 -1.88 14.68
N SER A 50 -9.81 -0.66 15.22
CA SER A 50 -10.97 0.21 15.49
C SER A 50 -11.75 0.59 14.21
N LYS A 51 -11.07 0.59 13.06
CA LYS A 51 -11.68 0.78 11.73
C LYS A 51 -12.24 -0.52 11.12
N GLY A 52 -12.27 -1.62 11.88
CA GLY A 52 -12.77 -2.92 11.45
C GLY A 52 -11.76 -3.76 10.66
N ALA A 53 -10.48 -3.39 10.65
CA ALA A 53 -9.42 -4.15 9.98
C ALA A 53 -9.10 -5.46 10.74
N SER A 54 -8.92 -6.55 10.00
CA SER A 54 -8.38 -7.79 10.54
C SER A 54 -6.86 -7.71 10.56
N VAL A 55 -6.27 -7.27 11.67
CA VAL A 55 -4.81 -7.20 11.84
C VAL A 55 -4.33 -8.28 12.79
N ARG A 56 -3.30 -9.04 12.39
CA ARG A 56 -2.57 -9.97 13.24
C ARG A 56 -1.15 -9.45 13.49
N THR A 57 -0.66 -9.44 14.72
CA THR A 57 0.69 -8.96 15.04
C THR A 57 1.73 -10.09 15.01
N ALA A 58 3.03 -9.75 14.94
CA ALA A 58 4.13 -10.69 15.08
C ALA A 58 4.05 -11.51 16.39
N VAL A 59 3.65 -10.86 17.49
CA VAL A 59 3.40 -11.53 18.78
C VAL A 59 2.33 -12.62 18.64
N GLU A 60 1.16 -12.26 18.09
CA GLU A 60 0.01 -13.17 17.91
C GLU A 60 0.25 -14.26 16.85
N ALA A 61 1.24 -14.06 15.99
CA ALA A 61 1.68 -15.01 14.99
C ALA A 61 2.82 -15.91 15.46
N ASN A 62 3.38 -15.68 16.66
CA ASN A 62 4.58 -16.34 17.17
C ASN A 62 5.80 -16.14 16.24
N MET A 63 5.98 -14.91 15.77
CA MET A 63 7.00 -14.52 14.79
C MET A 63 8.03 -13.51 15.37
N LEU A 64 7.99 -13.23 16.68
CA LEU A 64 8.92 -12.29 17.30
C LEU A 64 10.38 -12.72 17.17
N GLY A 65 11.26 -11.74 16.91
CA GLY A 65 12.71 -11.91 16.78
C GLY A 65 13.13 -12.68 15.52
N LEU A 66 12.21 -12.96 14.60
CA LEU A 66 12.53 -13.59 13.33
C LEU A 66 12.98 -12.52 12.32
N PRO A 67 13.85 -12.89 11.36
CA PRO A 67 14.32 -11.94 10.36
C PRO A 67 13.20 -11.48 9.42
N ASP A 68 13.36 -10.31 8.83
CA ASP A 68 12.38 -9.68 7.94
C ASP A 68 11.90 -10.60 6.80
N GLU A 69 12.77 -11.46 6.27
CA GLU A 69 12.47 -12.47 5.27
C GLU A 69 11.41 -13.47 5.75
N ALA A 70 11.46 -13.86 7.03
CA ALA A 70 10.47 -14.74 7.63
C ALA A 70 9.12 -14.05 7.76
N HIS A 71 9.10 -12.76 8.10
CA HIS A 71 7.89 -11.93 8.15
C HIS A 71 7.25 -11.78 6.75
N ALA A 72 8.06 -11.50 5.72
CA ALA A 72 7.59 -11.44 4.33
C ALA A 72 7.03 -12.80 3.86
N ALA A 73 7.73 -13.89 4.16
CA ALA A 73 7.28 -15.25 3.82
C ALA A 73 5.97 -15.62 4.56
N TYR A 74 5.82 -15.21 5.82
CA TYR A 74 4.58 -15.38 6.57
C TYR A 74 3.42 -14.63 5.90
N ALA A 75 3.63 -13.35 5.58
CA ALA A 75 2.61 -12.54 4.92
C ALA A 75 2.17 -13.13 3.58
N LEU A 76 3.12 -13.65 2.78
CA LEU A 76 2.85 -14.35 1.54
C LEU A 76 2.04 -15.64 1.76
N LYS A 77 2.51 -16.52 2.64
CA LYS A 77 1.86 -17.81 2.95
C LYS A 77 0.42 -17.62 3.43
N HIS A 78 0.21 -16.61 4.27
CA HIS A 78 -1.09 -16.33 4.86
C HIS A 78 -1.95 -15.39 4.03
N ARG A 79 -1.47 -14.90 2.87
CA ARG A 79 -2.14 -13.91 2.02
C ARG A 79 -2.65 -12.74 2.86
N THR A 80 -1.72 -12.07 3.55
CA THR A 80 -1.95 -10.86 4.32
C THR A 80 -1.06 -9.74 3.80
N ILE A 81 -1.50 -8.51 3.97
CA ILE A 81 -0.72 -7.31 3.70
C ILE A 81 0.26 -7.11 4.85
N LEU A 82 1.55 -7.04 4.56
CA LEU A 82 2.58 -6.76 5.56
C LEU A 82 2.58 -5.26 5.91
N LEU A 83 2.50 -4.94 7.19
CA LEU A 83 2.62 -3.59 7.75
C LEU A 83 3.92 -3.51 8.54
N SER A 84 4.71 -2.46 8.30
CA SER A 84 6.00 -2.25 8.95
C SER A 84 6.34 -0.76 9.08
N CYS A 85 7.24 -0.42 9.98
CA CYS A 85 7.95 0.87 9.99
C CYS A 85 9.41 0.74 9.49
N ASP A 86 9.86 -0.48 9.17
CA ASP A 86 11.21 -0.74 8.68
C ASP A 86 11.30 -0.46 7.18
N ARG A 87 12.21 0.45 6.82
CA ARG A 87 12.45 0.88 5.45
C ARG A 87 13.23 -0.17 4.64
N ASP A 88 13.84 -1.16 5.27
CA ASP A 88 14.54 -2.24 4.57
C ASP A 88 13.61 -3.05 3.66
N TYR A 89 12.32 -3.13 4.01
CA TYR A 89 11.29 -3.72 3.16
C TYR A 89 11.13 -3.03 1.79
N LEU A 90 11.57 -1.78 1.65
CA LEU A 90 11.54 -1.04 0.38
C LEU A 90 12.66 -1.48 -0.57
N ASN A 91 13.71 -2.14 -0.08
CA ASN A 91 14.81 -2.64 -0.90
C ASN A 91 14.32 -3.73 -1.87
N ASN A 92 14.40 -3.47 -3.17
CA ASN A 92 13.94 -4.42 -4.20
C ASN A 92 14.90 -5.60 -4.42
N GLY A 93 16.17 -5.49 -4.03
CA GLY A 93 17.11 -6.60 -4.07
C GLY A 93 16.82 -7.63 -2.97
N ARG A 94 16.46 -7.16 -1.78
CA ARG A 94 16.12 -8.00 -0.62
C ARG A 94 14.67 -8.50 -0.67
N PHE A 95 13.74 -7.61 -1.02
CA PHE A 95 12.31 -7.91 -1.14
C PHE A 95 11.81 -7.55 -2.54
N PRO A 96 11.95 -8.40 -3.57
CA PRO A 96 11.35 -8.14 -4.87
C PRO A 96 9.82 -7.96 -4.74
N LEU A 97 9.16 -7.20 -5.64
CA LEU A 97 7.70 -6.97 -5.55
C LEU A 97 6.89 -8.28 -5.42
N ILE A 98 7.39 -9.36 -6.01
CA ILE A 98 6.76 -10.69 -6.00
C ILE A 98 6.84 -11.43 -4.65
N SER A 99 7.59 -10.93 -3.67
CA SER A 99 7.86 -11.63 -2.40
C SER A 99 6.69 -11.61 -1.41
N CYS A 100 5.71 -10.72 -1.60
CA CYS A 100 4.55 -10.53 -0.73
C CYS A 100 3.39 -9.97 -1.56
N PRO A 101 2.11 -10.27 -1.25
CA PRO A 101 0.97 -9.68 -1.96
C PRO A 101 1.02 -8.15 -1.95
N ALA A 102 1.22 -7.58 -0.76
CA ALA A 102 1.53 -6.16 -0.61
C ALA A 102 2.30 -5.87 0.68
N ILE A 103 3.17 -4.88 0.63
CA ILE A 103 3.91 -4.36 1.79
C ILE A 103 3.63 -2.87 1.93
N PHE A 104 3.26 -2.42 3.13
CA PHE A 104 3.12 -1.01 3.47
C PHE A 104 4.12 -0.68 4.57
N VAL A 105 5.04 0.22 4.24
CA VAL A 105 6.01 0.80 5.15
C VAL A 105 5.54 2.19 5.53
N PHE A 106 5.45 2.47 6.83
CA PHE A 106 4.95 3.73 7.35
C PHE A 106 6.05 4.51 8.08
N GLN A 107 6.01 5.83 7.90
CA GLN A 107 6.72 6.80 8.70
C GLN A 107 5.67 7.67 9.42
N PHE A 108 5.63 7.59 10.76
CA PHE A 108 4.64 8.28 11.58
C PHE A 108 5.11 9.60 12.18
N ASP A 109 6.21 10.18 11.69
CA ASP A 109 6.82 11.42 12.23
C ASP A 109 6.92 11.41 13.77
N SER A 110 6.10 12.18 14.50
CA SER A 110 6.14 12.19 15.97
C SER A 110 5.40 11.03 16.65
N GLY A 111 4.70 10.19 15.88
CA GLY A 111 4.04 8.97 16.36
C GLY A 111 2.67 9.21 17.01
N THR A 112 2.06 10.37 16.81
CA THR A 112 0.73 10.66 17.36
C THR A 112 -0.36 9.87 16.64
N GLY A 113 -1.47 9.64 17.33
CA GLY A 113 -2.64 8.99 16.72
C GLY A 113 -3.22 9.76 15.53
N GLU A 114 -3.02 11.08 15.46
CA GLU A 114 -3.42 11.88 14.30
C GLU A 114 -2.52 11.63 13.09
N GLU A 115 -1.20 11.68 13.26
CA GLU A 115 -0.23 11.36 12.20
C GLU A 115 -0.41 9.93 11.68
N MET A 116 -0.67 8.96 12.57
CA MET A 116 -1.01 7.59 12.15
C MET A 116 -2.26 7.56 11.27
N ARG A 117 -3.32 8.31 11.61
CA ARG A 117 -4.53 8.40 10.77
C ARG A 117 -4.24 9.02 9.42
N LEU A 118 -3.40 10.06 9.38
CA LEU A 118 -3.01 10.72 8.15
C LEU A 118 -2.19 9.80 7.24
N ALA A 119 -1.19 9.11 7.78
CA ALA A 119 -0.39 8.14 7.04
C ALA A 119 -1.24 6.95 6.53
N PHE A 120 -2.26 6.54 7.28
CA PHE A 120 -3.19 5.47 6.88
C PHE A 120 -4.14 5.83 5.74
N ARG A 121 -4.18 7.08 5.23
CA ARG A 121 -5.00 7.43 4.07
C ARG A 121 -4.68 6.60 2.82
N CYS A 122 -3.44 6.13 2.70
CA CYS A 122 -3.04 5.23 1.62
C CYS A 122 -3.75 3.86 1.66
N LEU A 123 -4.36 3.49 2.80
CA LEU A 123 -5.13 2.26 2.99
C LEU A 123 -6.60 2.40 2.62
N ASP A 124 -7.13 3.61 2.40
CA ASP A 124 -8.55 3.81 2.06
C ASP A 124 -8.97 2.96 0.83
N PRO A 125 -8.16 2.86 -0.25
CA PRO A 125 -8.44 1.94 -1.35
C PRO A 125 -8.38 0.47 -0.94
N VAL A 126 -7.56 0.09 0.03
CA VAL A 126 -7.46 -1.31 0.51
C VAL A 126 -8.76 -1.75 1.20
N PHE A 127 -9.39 -0.84 1.95
CA PHE A 127 -10.66 -1.09 2.62
C PHE A 127 -11.86 -1.06 1.67
N SER A 128 -11.82 -0.20 0.65
CA SER A 128 -12.93 0.01 -0.29
C SER A 128 -12.85 -0.83 -1.56
N THR A 129 -11.64 -1.20 -1.98
CA THR A 129 -11.37 -2.02 -3.17
C THR A 129 -10.48 -3.21 -2.76
N PRO A 130 -11.06 -4.41 -2.60
CA PRO A 130 -10.30 -5.57 -2.13
C PRO A 130 -9.25 -6.13 -3.13
N GLN A 131 -8.85 -5.38 -4.15
CA GLN A 131 -7.97 -5.79 -5.24
C GLN A 131 -6.48 -5.97 -4.87
N PHE A 132 -6.10 -5.84 -3.60
CA PHE A 132 -4.67 -5.81 -3.23
C PHE A 132 -3.96 -7.17 -3.25
N PHE A 133 -4.62 -8.26 -3.63
CA PHE A 133 -3.99 -9.58 -3.66
C PHE A 133 -3.38 -9.97 -5.01
N ASP A 134 -3.79 -9.35 -6.12
CA ASP A 134 -3.32 -9.72 -7.48
C ASP A 134 -2.32 -8.71 -8.06
N LYS A 135 -2.06 -7.60 -7.36
CA LYS A 135 -1.02 -6.62 -7.72
C LYS A 135 0.04 -6.62 -6.63
N TRP A 136 1.16 -7.26 -6.92
CA TRP A 136 2.39 -7.16 -6.13
C TRP A 136 2.77 -5.69 -5.93
N CYS A 137 2.66 -5.20 -4.70
CA CYS A 137 2.73 -3.77 -4.41
C CYS A 137 3.58 -3.48 -3.16
N LYS A 138 4.35 -2.41 -3.21
CA LYS A 138 4.99 -1.78 -2.05
C LYS A 138 4.53 -0.35 -1.93
N VAL A 139 4.25 0.08 -0.71
CA VAL A 139 3.88 1.45 -0.39
C VAL A 139 4.85 1.99 0.64
N ASP A 140 5.50 3.11 0.34
CA ASP A 140 6.26 3.94 1.28
C ASP A 140 5.35 5.13 1.64
N ALA A 141 4.82 5.17 2.85
CA ALA A 141 3.81 6.13 3.28
C ALA A 141 4.30 6.99 4.44
N SER A 142 4.11 8.30 4.33
CA SER A 142 4.26 9.28 5.41
C SER A 142 2.96 10.01 5.67
N VAL A 143 2.98 10.94 6.63
CA VAL A 143 1.86 11.81 6.97
C VAL A 143 1.41 12.68 5.78
N HIS A 144 2.34 13.03 4.88
CA HIS A 144 2.11 13.99 3.81
C HIS A 144 1.81 13.34 2.46
N GLU A 145 2.42 12.19 2.19
CA GLU A 145 2.38 11.56 0.88
C GLU A 145 2.70 10.07 0.97
N TRP A 146 2.43 9.36 -0.12
CA TRP A 146 2.87 7.99 -0.25
C TRP A 146 3.31 7.69 -1.67
N THR A 147 4.28 6.80 -1.79
CA THR A 147 4.74 6.27 -3.07
C THR A 147 4.35 4.81 -3.18
N LYS A 148 3.68 4.46 -4.26
CA LYS A 148 3.27 3.10 -4.59
C LYS A 148 4.14 2.57 -5.72
N SER A 149 4.84 1.48 -5.49
CA SER A 149 5.55 0.70 -6.50
C SER A 149 4.80 -0.60 -6.72
N TYR A 150 4.38 -0.92 -7.93
CA TYR A 150 3.63 -2.14 -8.20
C TYR A 150 4.00 -2.78 -9.52
N ARG A 151 3.72 -4.08 -9.62
CA ARG A 151 3.87 -4.85 -10.85
C ARG A 151 2.50 -5.22 -11.40
N SER A 152 2.23 -4.85 -12.65
CA SER A 152 1.03 -5.25 -13.38
C SER A 152 1.14 -6.70 -13.88
N LEU A 153 0.00 -7.26 -14.28
CA LEU A 153 -0.09 -8.65 -14.77
C LEU A 153 0.70 -8.89 -16.06
N ASP A 154 0.91 -7.86 -16.87
CA ASP A 154 1.78 -7.88 -18.05
C ASP A 154 3.28 -7.86 -17.70
N GLY A 155 3.61 -7.82 -16.40
CA GLY A 155 4.97 -7.82 -15.88
C GLY A 155 5.60 -6.44 -15.79
N ALA A 156 4.97 -5.38 -16.31
CA ALA A 156 5.47 -4.02 -16.20
C ALA A 156 5.50 -3.56 -14.73
N THR A 157 6.50 -2.77 -14.39
CA THR A 157 6.62 -2.18 -13.05
C THR A 157 6.37 -0.68 -13.16
N SER A 158 5.52 -0.17 -12.29
CA SER A 158 5.14 1.23 -12.25
C SER A 158 5.37 1.81 -10.87
N ARG A 159 5.57 3.12 -10.81
CA ARG A 159 5.75 3.88 -9.58
C ARG A 159 4.88 5.12 -9.64
N GLU A 160 4.03 5.29 -8.65
CA GLU A 160 3.10 6.42 -8.53
C GLU A 160 3.35 7.12 -7.19
N ARG A 161 3.29 8.46 -7.18
CA ARG A 161 3.41 9.25 -5.95
C ARG A 161 2.12 10.01 -5.73
N HIS A 162 1.55 9.89 -4.54
CA HIS A 162 0.25 10.42 -4.19
C HIS A 162 0.33 11.30 -2.95
N ARG A 163 -0.65 12.19 -2.80
CA ARG A 163 -0.89 12.94 -1.56
C ARG A 163 -2.36 13.27 -1.39
N ILE A 164 -2.75 13.61 -0.16
CA ILE A 164 -4.00 14.33 0.08
C ILE A 164 -3.65 15.80 0.37
N HIS A 165 -4.14 16.71 -0.46
CA HIS A 165 -3.93 18.15 -0.29
C HIS A 165 -5.27 18.87 -0.41
N GLU A 166 -5.63 19.68 0.59
CA GLU A 166 -6.92 20.39 0.65
C GLU A 166 -8.14 19.47 0.43
N GLY A 167 -8.08 18.27 1.02
CA GLY A 167 -9.14 17.26 0.88
C GLY A 167 -9.18 16.53 -0.46
N LYS A 168 -8.29 16.86 -1.41
CA LYS A 168 -8.22 16.23 -2.73
C LYS A 168 -7.11 15.19 -2.79
N HIS A 169 -7.42 14.03 -3.37
CA HIS A 169 -6.42 13.01 -3.69
C HIS A 169 -5.70 13.42 -4.97
N GLN A 170 -4.40 13.67 -4.88
CA GLN A 170 -3.57 14.07 -6.00
C GLN A 170 -2.54 13.00 -6.35
N LEU A 171 -2.24 12.89 -7.64
CA LEU A 171 -1.20 12.03 -8.23
C LEU A 171 -0.12 12.93 -8.85
N TRP A 172 1.15 12.59 -8.62
CA TRP A 172 2.27 13.22 -9.30
C TRP A 172 2.45 12.63 -10.69
N ILE A 173 2.44 13.49 -11.71
CA ILE A 173 2.70 13.14 -13.10
C ILE A 173 4.02 13.76 -13.53
N GLU A 174 4.96 12.96 -14.02
CA GLU A 174 6.16 13.45 -14.70
C GLU A 174 5.75 14.03 -16.06
N GLU A 175 6.20 15.25 -16.37
CA GLU A 175 6.04 15.78 -17.73
C GLU A 175 7.16 15.20 -18.58
N TYR A 176 6.81 14.40 -19.57
CA TYR A 176 7.74 14.08 -20.64
C TYR A 176 7.72 15.25 -21.63
N SER A 177 8.81 16.00 -21.70
CA SER A 177 9.09 16.85 -22.85
C SER A 177 9.14 15.95 -24.09
N VAL A 178 8.48 16.37 -25.17
CA VAL A 178 8.43 15.62 -26.44
C VAL A 178 9.84 15.41 -27.05
N ASP A 179 10.86 16.05 -26.49
CA ASP A 179 12.24 16.06 -27.01
C ASP A 179 13.24 15.19 -26.22
N GLY A 180 12.78 14.27 -25.37
CA GLY A 180 13.63 13.19 -24.84
C GLY A 180 14.83 13.60 -23.99
N THR A 181 14.85 14.82 -23.45
CA THR A 181 15.89 15.30 -22.53
C THR A 181 15.28 15.62 -21.16
N ARG A 182 15.86 15.03 -20.11
CA ARG A 182 15.50 15.29 -18.70
C ARG A 182 16.06 16.66 -18.28
N ASN A 183 15.21 17.50 -17.70
CA ASN A 183 15.65 18.65 -16.88
C ASN A 183 16.18 18.19 -15.53
#